data_AF-A0A4R3YFW8-F1
#
_entry.id   AF-A0A4R3YFW8-F1
#
_cell.length_a   1.000
_cell.length_b   1.000
_cell.length_c   1.000
_cell.angle_alpha   90.00
_cell.angle_beta   90.00
_cell.angle_gamma   90.00
#
_symmetry.space_group_name_H-M   'P 1'
#
loop_
_entity.id
_entity.type
_entity.pdbx_description
1 polymer ?
#
loop_
_entity_poly.entity_id
_entity_poly.type
_entity_poly.pdbx_seq_one_letter_code
_entity_poly.pdbx_strand_id
1 'polypeptide(L)'
;MTNDPKTESLREWNRLARQNAENAIVSSMFESGFKASKPIKEFSTWLLVGTATVAAFFITNADKLLPFITQAGFLTCGALLCVSCLFGLISRMYALRCEIQIDAGAAVRKTFAEHLEKHQEEEKKIKESASVWGITLETGIRLERVLSEFFIPLPRWVAWLVNRQLKKHMNNPQVGYLPVIKGLQWQGLFALLQALLFLSFLIAGFVFAAAI
;
A
#
# COMPACT_ATOMS: atom_id res chain seq x y z
N MET A 1 43.48 -6.16 -9.66
CA MET A 1 42.83 -4.94 -10.19
C MET A 1 43.35 -3.75 -9.40
N THR A 2 44.18 -2.93 -10.03
CA THR A 2 44.93 -1.85 -9.39
C THR A 2 43.99 -0.68 -9.07
N ASN A 3 43.97 -0.22 -7.82
CA ASN A 3 43.22 0.96 -7.40
C ASN A 3 43.99 2.22 -7.78
N ASP A 4 43.83 2.66 -9.03
CA ASP A 4 44.34 3.96 -9.49
C ASP A 4 43.39 5.08 -9.02
N PRO A 5 43.86 6.05 -8.20
CA PRO A 5 43.07 7.19 -7.73
C PRO A 5 42.41 7.99 -8.86
N LYS A 6 43.01 8.01 -10.05
CA LYS A 6 42.45 8.74 -11.22
C LYS A 6 41.15 8.12 -11.75
N THR A 7 40.89 6.85 -11.42
CA THR A 7 39.67 6.14 -11.85
C THR A 7 38.61 6.06 -10.76
N GLU A 8 38.90 6.59 -9.56
CA GLU A 8 38.01 6.48 -8.40
C GLU A 8 36.66 7.18 -8.64
N SER A 9 36.68 8.40 -9.20
CA SER A 9 35.45 9.15 -9.52
C SER A 9 34.58 8.42 -10.55
N LEU A 10 35.17 7.82 -11.58
CA LEU A 10 34.46 7.05 -12.60
C LEU A 10 33.88 5.75 -12.04
N ARG A 11 34.62 5.06 -11.17
CA ARG A 11 34.13 3.84 -10.49
C ARG A 11 32.98 4.15 -9.55
N GLU A 12 33.09 5.23 -8.79
CA GLU A 12 32.04 5.67 -7.88
C GLU A 12 30.79 6.13 -8.63
N TRP A 13 30.97 6.87 -9.73
CA TRP A 13 29.86 7.22 -10.62
C TRP A 13 29.16 5.98 -11.20
N ASN A 14 29.91 4.99 -11.68
CA ASN A 14 29.34 3.73 -12.16
C ASN A 14 28.61 2.97 -11.03
N ARG A 15 29.20 2.92 -9.83
CA ARG A 15 28.57 2.29 -8.65
C ARG A 15 27.24 2.95 -8.31
N LEU A 16 27.19 4.27 -8.26
CA LEU A 16 25.97 5.04 -7.99
C LEU A 16 24.94 4.88 -9.11
N ALA A 17 25.36 4.92 -10.37
CA ALA A 17 24.48 4.73 -11.53
C ALA A 17 23.81 3.34 -11.50
N ARG A 18 24.58 2.28 -11.23
CA ARG A 18 24.07 0.92 -11.05
C ARG A 18 23.10 0.83 -9.87
N GLN A 19 23.48 1.36 -8.72
CA GLN A 19 22.64 1.35 -7.52
C GLN A 19 21.31 2.09 -7.75
N ASN A 20 21.33 3.22 -8.47
CA ASN A 20 20.12 3.96 -8.81
C ASN A 20 19.21 3.18 -9.77
N ALA A 21 19.78 2.51 -10.78
CA ALA A 21 19.02 1.66 -11.69
C ALA A 21 18.38 0.48 -10.95
N GLU A 22 19.14 -0.22 -10.09
CA GLU A 22 18.64 -1.31 -9.24
C GLU A 22 17.49 -0.83 -8.34
N ASN A 23 17.65 0.31 -7.67
CA ASN A 23 16.60 0.89 -6.83
C ASN A 23 15.35 1.30 -7.62
N ALA A 24 15.51 1.83 -8.84
CA ALA A 24 14.40 2.19 -9.72
C ALA A 24 13.64 0.96 -10.22
N ILE A 25 14.34 -0.13 -10.54
CA ILE A 25 13.73 -1.42 -10.90
C ILE A 25 12.90 -1.94 -9.73
N VAL A 26 13.46 -2.00 -8.52
CA VAL A 26 12.73 -2.46 -7.32
C VAL A 26 11.50 -1.59 -7.04
N SER A 27 11.64 -0.27 -7.19
CA SER A 27 10.54 0.69 -7.05
C SER A 27 9.40 0.43 -8.04
N SER A 28 9.74 0.17 -9.31
CA SER A 28 8.79 -0.20 -10.36
C SER A 28 8.11 -1.55 -10.09
N MET A 29 8.84 -2.52 -9.52
CA MET A 29 8.26 -3.81 -9.09
C MET A 29 7.22 -3.61 -7.99
N PHE A 30 7.46 -2.72 -7.02
CA PHE A 30 6.45 -2.40 -5.99
C PHE A 30 5.21 -1.76 -6.58
N GLU A 31 5.37 -0.76 -7.45
CA GLU A 31 4.24 -0.08 -8.11
C GLU A 31 3.41 -1.03 -8.96
N SER A 32 4.09 -1.93 -9.67
CA SER A 32 3.43 -2.97 -10.45
C SER A 32 2.69 -3.95 -9.53
N GLY A 33 3.30 -4.35 -8.40
CA GLY A 33 2.68 -5.20 -7.40
C GLY A 33 1.43 -4.59 -6.77
N PHE A 34 1.39 -3.26 -6.59
CA PHE A 34 0.22 -2.56 -6.05
C PHE A 34 -1.03 -2.67 -6.92
N LYS A 35 -0.85 -2.91 -8.23
CA LYS A 35 -1.98 -3.16 -9.14
C LYS A 35 -2.80 -4.39 -8.75
N ALA A 36 -2.21 -5.32 -7.97
CA ALA A 36 -2.94 -6.46 -7.41
C ALA A 36 -4.02 -6.07 -6.38
N SER A 37 -3.93 -4.87 -5.78
CA SER A 37 -4.95 -4.38 -4.84
C SER A 37 -6.35 -4.33 -5.48
N LYS A 38 -6.43 -3.91 -6.75
CA LYS A 38 -7.70 -3.73 -7.46
C LYS A 38 -8.48 -5.05 -7.65
N PRO A 39 -7.93 -6.11 -8.25
CA PRO A 39 -8.66 -7.37 -8.39
C PRO A 39 -8.99 -8.00 -7.03
N ILE A 40 -8.14 -7.85 -6.00
CA ILE A 40 -8.45 -8.33 -4.64
C ILE A 40 -9.66 -7.58 -4.05
N LYS A 41 -9.72 -6.25 -4.23
CA LYS A 41 -10.85 -5.41 -3.80
C LYS A 41 -12.14 -5.81 -4.53
N GLU A 42 -12.08 -6.03 -5.83
CA GLU A 42 -13.23 -6.47 -6.64
C GLU A 42 -13.71 -7.85 -6.17
N PHE A 43 -12.82 -8.82 -6.02
CA PHE A 43 -13.13 -10.15 -5.50
C PHE A 43 -13.80 -10.10 -4.11
N SER A 44 -13.20 -9.39 -3.15
CA SER A 44 -13.73 -9.26 -1.79
C SER A 44 -15.10 -8.56 -1.79
N THR A 45 -15.31 -7.60 -2.69
CA THR A 45 -16.60 -6.91 -2.84
C THR A 45 -17.68 -7.85 -3.38
N TRP A 46 -17.40 -8.60 -4.45
CA TRP A 46 -18.32 -9.60 -4.98
C TRP A 46 -18.68 -10.66 -3.95
N LEU A 47 -17.67 -11.17 -3.25
CA LEU A 47 -17.88 -12.15 -2.18
C LEU A 47 -18.68 -11.58 -1.02
N LEU A 48 -18.49 -10.31 -0.65
CA LEU A 48 -19.23 -9.66 0.43
C LEU A 48 -20.70 -9.49 0.07
N VAL A 49 -21.00 -9.08 -1.17
CA VAL A 49 -22.37 -9.00 -1.69
C VAL A 49 -23.01 -10.39 -1.71
N GLY A 50 -22.28 -11.41 -2.17
CA GLY A 50 -22.74 -12.80 -2.14
C GLY A 50 -23.03 -13.28 -0.72
N THR A 51 -22.12 -13.03 0.22
CA THR A 51 -22.27 -13.42 1.63
C THR A 51 -23.45 -12.72 2.28
N ALA A 52 -23.64 -11.41 2.04
CA ALA A 52 -24.78 -10.65 2.54
C ALA A 52 -26.12 -11.17 1.98
N THR A 53 -26.14 -11.53 0.70
CA THR A 53 -27.31 -12.11 0.03
C THR A 53 -27.66 -13.47 0.66
N VAL A 54 -26.66 -14.34 0.80
CA VAL A 54 -26.83 -15.66 1.43
C VAL A 54 -27.28 -15.52 2.89
N ALA A 55 -26.71 -14.58 3.65
CA ALA A 55 -27.12 -14.32 5.02
C ALA A 55 -28.59 -13.84 5.11
N ALA A 56 -29.02 -12.96 4.19
CA ALA A 56 -30.41 -12.54 4.12
C ALA A 56 -31.35 -13.72 3.81
N PHE A 57 -30.99 -14.58 2.85
CA PHE A 57 -31.74 -15.80 2.56
C PHE A 57 -31.78 -16.77 3.75
N PHE A 58 -30.65 -16.92 4.44
CA PHE A 58 -30.50 -17.78 5.61
C PHE A 58 -31.42 -17.34 6.76
N ILE A 59 -31.47 -16.03 7.03
CA ILE A 59 -32.34 -15.45 8.06
C ILE A 59 -33.82 -15.55 7.67
N THR A 60 -34.17 -15.16 6.43
CA THR A 60 -35.57 -15.14 5.97
C THR A 60 -36.18 -16.53 5.84
N ASN A 61 -35.37 -17.57 5.71
CA ASN A 61 -35.81 -18.97 5.64
C ASN A 61 -35.45 -19.78 6.89
N ALA A 62 -35.23 -19.12 8.04
CA ALA A 62 -34.85 -19.78 9.29
C ALA A 62 -35.83 -20.89 9.68
N ASP A 63 -37.13 -20.65 9.59
CA ASP A 63 -38.17 -21.62 9.95
C ASP A 63 -38.12 -22.90 9.09
N LYS A 64 -37.67 -22.77 7.84
CA LYS A 64 -37.52 -23.90 6.92
C LYS A 64 -36.19 -24.64 7.11
N LEU A 65 -35.14 -23.93 7.54
CA LEU A 65 -33.81 -24.49 7.68
C LEU A 65 -33.59 -25.15 9.05
N LEU A 66 -34.19 -24.62 10.11
CA LEU A 66 -34.05 -25.14 11.48
C LEU A 66 -34.33 -26.65 11.61
N PRO A 67 -35.36 -27.23 10.96
CA PRO A 67 -35.58 -28.68 10.99
C PRO A 67 -34.46 -29.51 10.35
N PHE A 68 -33.70 -28.94 9.41
CA PHE A 68 -32.66 -29.65 8.65
C PHE A 68 -31.25 -29.42 9.14
N ILE A 69 -30.95 -28.37 9.90
CA ILE A 69 -29.58 -28.12 10.41
C ILE A 69 -29.52 -28.03 11.92
N THR A 70 -30.66 -28.17 12.61
CA THR A 70 -30.85 -27.94 14.05
C THR A 70 -30.51 -26.50 14.48
N GLN A 71 -30.84 -26.15 15.73
CA GLN A 71 -30.51 -24.84 16.29
C GLN A 71 -28.99 -24.60 16.36
N ALA A 72 -28.21 -25.63 16.69
CA ALA A 72 -26.76 -25.52 16.80
C ALA A 72 -26.09 -25.24 15.44
N GLY A 73 -26.54 -25.94 14.39
CA GLY A 73 -26.07 -25.69 13.03
C GLY A 73 -26.49 -24.33 12.51
N PHE A 74 -27.73 -23.89 12.80
CA PHE A 74 -28.21 -22.56 12.40
C PHE A 74 -27.36 -21.44 12.99
N LEU A 75 -27.07 -21.49 14.30
CA LEU A 75 -26.25 -20.48 14.98
C LEU A 75 -24.79 -20.49 14.49
N THR A 76 -24.20 -21.69 14.29
CA THR A 76 -22.83 -21.82 13.81
C THR A 76 -22.66 -21.25 12.40
N CYS A 77 -23.57 -21.62 11.49
CA CYS A 77 -23.60 -21.11 10.12
C CYS A 77 -23.82 -19.59 10.07
N GLY A 78 -24.75 -19.07 10.88
CA GLY A 78 -24.99 -17.63 11.01
C GLY A 78 -23.76 -16.88 11.50
N ALA A 79 -23.08 -17.40 12.54
CA ALA A 79 -21.85 -16.80 13.07
C ALA A 79 -20.73 -16.76 12.02
N LEU A 80 -20.52 -17.85 11.27
CA LEU A 80 -19.52 -17.91 10.19
C LEU A 80 -19.78 -16.86 9.10
N LEU A 81 -21.04 -16.66 8.69
CA LEU A 81 -21.42 -15.62 7.73
C LEU A 81 -21.16 -14.21 8.29
N CYS A 82 -21.52 -13.95 9.54
CA CYS A 82 -21.27 -12.66 10.19
C CYS A 82 -19.76 -12.34 10.25
N VAL A 83 -18.94 -13.29 10.66
CA VAL A 83 -17.47 -13.08 10.74
C VAL A 83 -16.86 -12.94 9.33
N SER A 84 -17.38 -13.68 8.33
CA SER A 84 -16.98 -13.50 6.93
C SER A 84 -17.25 -12.05 6.47
N CYS A 85 -18.45 -11.52 6.73
CA CYS A 85 -18.78 -10.12 6.41
C CYS A 85 -17.83 -9.12 7.10
N LEU A 86 -17.49 -9.33 8.37
CA LEU A 86 -16.54 -8.46 9.09
C LEU A 86 -15.16 -8.44 8.43
N PHE A 87 -14.62 -9.60 8.04
CA PHE A 87 -13.35 -9.65 7.33
C PHE A 87 -13.42 -9.03 5.94
N GLY A 88 -14.55 -9.16 5.23
CA GLY A 88 -14.74 -8.45 3.96
C GLY A 88 -14.74 -6.93 4.11
N LEU A 89 -15.34 -6.40 5.19
CA LEU A 89 -15.28 -4.97 5.50
C LEU A 89 -13.87 -4.51 5.85
N ILE A 90 -13.14 -5.28 6.66
CA ILE A 90 -11.75 -4.96 7.04
C ILE A 90 -10.84 -4.98 5.81
N SER A 91 -10.96 -5.99 4.94
CA SER A 91 -10.27 -6.06 3.65
C SER A 91 -10.50 -4.80 2.83
N ARG A 92 -11.77 -4.34 2.74
CA ARG A 92 -12.15 -3.12 2.01
C ARG A 92 -11.55 -1.84 2.62
N MET A 93 -11.44 -1.76 3.95
CA MET A 93 -10.76 -0.64 4.61
C MET A 93 -9.27 -0.57 4.25
N TYR A 94 -8.58 -1.71 4.20
CA TYR A 94 -7.19 -1.76 3.76
C TYR A 94 -7.05 -1.42 2.28
N ALA A 95 -7.94 -1.92 1.43
CA ALA A 95 -7.96 -1.58 0.01
C ALA A 95 -8.07 -0.07 -0.23
N LEU A 96 -8.98 0.60 0.48
CA LEU A 96 -9.15 2.06 0.41
C LEU A 96 -7.89 2.81 0.85
N ARG A 97 -7.25 2.37 1.94
CA ARG A 97 -5.99 2.99 2.41
C ARG A 97 -4.87 2.82 1.39
N CYS A 98 -4.75 1.65 0.76
CA CYS A 98 -3.78 1.40 -0.30
C CYS A 98 -4.03 2.32 -1.50
N GLU A 99 -5.28 2.42 -1.96
CA GLU A 99 -5.68 3.26 -3.10
C GLU A 99 -5.33 4.74 -2.85
N ILE A 100 -5.71 5.28 -1.69
CA ILE A 100 -5.35 6.66 -1.30
C ILE A 100 -3.83 6.88 -1.32
N GLN A 101 -3.04 5.93 -0.80
CA GLN A 101 -1.59 6.05 -0.75
C GLN A 101 -0.94 5.97 -2.14
N ILE A 102 -1.45 5.09 -3.01
CA ILE A 102 -0.97 4.94 -4.38
C ILE A 102 -1.27 6.21 -5.18
N ASP A 103 -2.50 6.70 -5.11
CA ASP A 103 -2.94 7.87 -5.87
C ASP A 103 -2.24 9.14 -5.39
N ALA A 104 -2.15 9.35 -4.07
CA ALA A 104 -1.40 10.46 -3.50
C ALA A 104 0.09 10.39 -3.88
N GLY A 105 0.71 9.19 -3.82
CA GLY A 105 2.09 9.00 -4.21
C GLY A 105 2.34 9.28 -5.70
N ALA A 106 1.44 8.83 -6.58
CA ALA A 106 1.52 9.08 -8.01
C ALA A 106 1.35 10.57 -8.34
N ALA A 107 0.39 11.25 -7.71
CA ALA A 107 0.19 12.69 -7.87
C ALA A 107 1.42 13.49 -7.41
N VAL A 108 1.95 13.18 -6.22
CA VAL A 108 3.16 13.83 -5.69
C VAL A 108 4.33 13.62 -6.64
N ARG A 109 4.59 12.40 -7.12
CA ARG A 109 5.70 12.14 -8.06
C ARG A 109 5.60 12.91 -9.36
N LYS A 110 4.40 12.96 -9.94
CA LYS A 110 4.17 13.70 -11.17
C LYS A 110 4.48 15.18 -10.98
N THR A 111 3.90 15.79 -9.95
CA THR A 111 4.10 17.22 -9.65
C THR A 111 5.55 17.52 -9.23
N PHE A 112 6.19 16.61 -8.48
CA PHE A 112 7.61 16.75 -8.13
C PHE A 112 8.51 16.70 -9.36
N ALA A 113 8.27 15.79 -10.31
CA ALA A 113 9.05 15.71 -11.54
C ALA A 113 8.93 17.01 -12.36
N GLU A 114 7.71 17.50 -12.52
CA GLU A 114 7.44 18.76 -13.23
C GLU A 114 8.13 19.98 -12.57
N HIS A 115 8.11 20.08 -11.24
CA HIS A 115 8.80 21.16 -10.52
C HIS A 115 10.32 21.01 -10.54
N LEU A 116 10.83 19.78 -10.46
CA LEU A 116 12.26 19.51 -10.48
C LEU A 116 12.87 19.83 -11.84
N GLU A 117 12.19 19.50 -12.93
CA GLU A 117 12.65 19.82 -14.29
C GLU A 117 12.75 21.34 -14.49
N LYS A 118 11.72 22.10 -14.11
CA LYS A 118 11.75 23.57 -14.14
C LYS A 118 12.88 24.14 -13.28
N HIS A 119 13.05 23.62 -12.07
CA HIS A 119 14.14 24.05 -11.18
C HIS A 119 15.51 23.75 -11.76
N GLN A 120 15.69 22.60 -12.43
CA GLN A 120 16.95 22.25 -13.08
C GLN A 120 17.29 23.19 -14.24
N GLU A 121 16.30 23.65 -15.01
CA GLU A 121 16.50 24.66 -16.06
C GLU A 121 16.91 26.02 -15.47
N GLU A 122 16.26 26.46 -14.40
CA GLU A 122 16.62 27.69 -13.69
C GLU A 122 18.01 27.59 -13.04
N GLU A 123 18.32 26.44 -12.44
CA GLU A 123 19.62 26.15 -11.84
C GLU A 123 20.75 26.22 -12.89
N LYS A 124 20.54 25.72 -14.11
CA LYS A 124 21.50 25.88 -15.21
C LYS A 124 21.75 27.36 -15.54
N LYS A 125 20.68 28.15 -15.71
CA LYS A 125 20.79 29.60 -15.99
C LYS A 125 21.50 30.35 -14.87
N ILE A 126 21.21 29.99 -13.61
CA ILE A 126 21.86 30.59 -12.44
C ILE A 126 23.34 30.21 -12.39
N LYS A 127 23.71 28.96 -12.66
CA LYS A 127 25.11 28.51 -12.71
C LYS A 127 25.89 29.15 -13.84
N GLU A 128 25.28 29.28 -15.02
CA GLU A 128 25.86 30.01 -16.16
C GLU A 128 26.07 31.48 -15.83
N SER A 129 25.11 32.11 -15.15
CA SER A 129 25.27 33.50 -14.70
C SER A 129 26.36 33.61 -13.63
N ALA A 130 26.36 32.70 -12.66
CA ALA A 130 27.33 32.68 -11.57
C ALA A 130 28.78 32.47 -12.06
N SER A 131 28.98 31.67 -13.10
CA SER A 131 30.29 31.46 -13.72
C SER A 131 30.82 32.71 -14.41
N VAL A 132 29.95 33.54 -15.01
CA VAL A 132 30.31 34.86 -15.56
C VAL A 132 30.84 35.80 -14.46
N TRP A 133 30.26 35.72 -13.27
CA TRP A 133 30.65 36.53 -12.12
C TRP A 133 31.74 35.89 -11.24
N GLY A 134 32.23 34.69 -11.59
CA GLY A 134 33.25 33.97 -10.83
C GLY A 134 32.80 33.51 -9.43
N ILE A 135 31.49 33.45 -9.17
CA ILE A 135 30.92 33.03 -7.89
C ILE A 135 30.37 31.61 -7.98
N THR A 136 30.47 30.85 -6.90
CA THR A 136 29.83 29.53 -6.77
C THR A 136 28.56 29.66 -5.93
N LEU A 137 27.44 29.19 -6.46
CA LEU A 137 26.14 29.21 -5.78
C LEU A 137 25.65 27.78 -5.51
N GLU A 138 25.19 27.54 -4.27
CA GLU A 138 24.46 26.32 -3.92
C GLU A 138 22.99 26.46 -4.32
N THR A 139 22.64 25.87 -5.45
CA THR A 139 21.30 25.95 -6.08
C THR A 139 20.43 24.72 -5.84
N GLY A 140 20.92 23.76 -5.05
CA GLY A 140 20.21 22.51 -4.77
C GLY A 140 18.96 22.69 -3.91
N ILE A 141 17.96 21.83 -4.13
CA ILE A 141 16.74 21.81 -3.32
C ILE A 141 17.04 21.26 -1.93
N ARG A 142 16.66 22.02 -0.89
CA ARG A 142 16.77 21.63 0.51
C ARG A 142 15.55 20.82 0.96
N LEU A 143 15.65 19.49 0.89
CA LEU A 143 14.55 18.58 1.26
C LEU A 143 14.09 18.76 2.72
N GLU A 144 14.97 19.17 3.62
CA GLU A 144 14.63 19.42 5.03
C GLU A 144 13.61 20.57 5.16
N ARG A 145 13.76 21.62 4.34
CA ARG A 145 12.82 22.74 4.31
C ARG A 145 11.47 22.29 3.75
N VAL A 146 11.48 21.52 2.66
CA VAL A 146 10.24 20.98 2.06
C VAL A 146 9.47 20.14 3.08
N LEU A 147 10.16 19.25 3.79
CA LEU A 147 9.54 18.43 4.84
C LEU A 147 9.05 19.25 6.03
N SER A 148 9.81 20.27 6.47
CA SER A 148 9.36 21.12 7.56
C SER A 148 8.09 21.88 7.21
N GLU A 149 8.02 22.46 6.02
CA GLU A 149 6.83 23.18 5.53
C GLU A 149 5.62 22.24 5.41
N PHE A 150 5.83 21.01 4.92
CA PHE A 150 4.79 19.99 4.83
C PHE A 150 4.25 19.55 6.20
N PHE A 151 5.10 19.52 7.24
CA PHE A 151 4.69 19.09 8.58
C PHE A 151 4.02 20.18 9.43
N ILE A 152 4.19 21.47 9.12
CA ILE A 152 3.53 22.58 9.83
C ILE A 152 2.01 22.39 9.99
N PRO A 153 1.24 22.05 8.94
CA PRO A 153 -0.21 21.90 9.06
C PRO A 153 -0.65 20.60 9.77
N LEU A 154 0.25 19.65 10.01
CA LEU A 154 -0.10 18.37 10.60
C LEU A 154 -0.11 18.42 12.14
N PRO A 155 -1.00 17.65 12.79
CA PRO A 155 -0.93 17.50 14.24
C PRO A 155 0.44 16.97 14.69
N ARG A 156 0.95 17.47 15.81
CA ARG A 156 2.30 17.14 16.32
C ARG A 156 2.53 15.63 16.49
N TRP A 157 1.50 14.87 16.87
CA TRP A 157 1.57 13.43 17.01
C TRP A 157 1.75 12.72 15.64
N VAL A 158 1.15 13.24 14.57
CA VAL A 158 1.33 12.73 13.19
C VAL A 158 2.75 13.01 12.74
N ALA A 159 3.23 14.24 12.90
CA ALA A 159 4.60 14.61 12.55
C ALA A 159 5.63 13.76 13.32
N TRP A 160 5.37 13.48 14.61
CA TRP A 160 6.20 12.57 15.41
C TRP A 160 6.18 11.14 14.87
N LEU A 161 5.02 10.59 14.50
CA LEU A 161 4.90 9.25 13.92
C LEU A 161 5.65 9.13 12.59
N VAL A 162 5.50 10.11 11.70
CA VAL A 162 6.19 10.12 10.40
C VAL A 162 7.69 10.21 10.61
N ASN A 163 8.17 11.13 11.46
CA ASN A 163 9.60 11.26 11.77
C ASN A 163 10.18 9.99 12.40
N ARG A 164 9.42 9.30 13.27
CA ARG A 164 9.84 8.02 13.84
C ARG A 164 9.99 6.94 12.77
N GLN A 165 9.06 6.87 11.82
CA GLN A 165 9.13 5.91 10.71
C GLN A 165 10.28 6.23 9.76
N LEU A 166 10.49 7.50 9.42
CA LEU A 166 11.63 7.95 8.61
C LEU A 166 12.95 7.57 9.28
N LYS A 167 13.11 7.89 10.58
CA LYS A 167 14.31 7.51 11.36
C LYS A 167 14.56 6.00 11.38
N LYS A 168 13.50 5.19 11.51
CA LYS A 168 13.62 3.73 11.53
C LYS A 168 14.14 3.17 10.20
N HIS A 169 13.86 3.85 9.09
CA HIS A 169 14.09 3.35 7.74
C HIS A 169 14.97 4.26 6.87
N MET A 170 15.81 5.13 7.46
CA MET A 170 16.61 6.13 6.73
C MET A 170 17.53 5.54 5.65
N ASN A 171 18.02 4.32 5.86
CA ASN A 171 18.93 3.65 4.92
C ASN A 171 18.19 2.79 3.88
N ASN A 172 16.85 2.81 3.86
CA ASN A 172 16.05 2.03 2.94
C ASN A 172 15.47 2.94 1.84
N PRO A 173 15.96 2.86 0.59
CA PRO A 173 15.46 3.66 -0.52
C PRO A 173 13.97 3.45 -0.81
N GLN A 174 13.42 2.30 -0.43
CA GLN A 174 12.04 1.89 -0.68
C GLN A 174 11.11 2.12 0.53
N VAL A 175 11.51 2.93 1.51
CA VAL A 175 10.72 3.22 2.72
C VAL A 175 9.27 3.67 2.42
N GLY A 176 9.07 4.45 1.36
CA GLY A 176 7.74 4.95 0.96
C GLY A 176 6.77 3.86 0.50
N TYR A 177 7.29 2.70 0.07
CA TYR A 177 6.48 1.58 -0.42
C TYR A 177 6.07 0.61 0.71
N LEU A 178 6.80 0.57 1.82
CA LEU A 178 6.58 -0.38 2.92
C LEU A 178 5.17 -0.34 3.53
N PRO A 179 4.55 0.84 3.77
CA PRO A 179 3.20 0.90 4.31
C PRO A 179 2.15 0.31 3.34
N VAL A 180 2.32 0.58 2.05
CA VAL A 180 1.41 0.10 0.99
C VAL A 180 1.50 -1.41 0.86
N ILE A 181 2.71 -1.98 0.86
CA ILE A 181 2.91 -3.45 0.81
C ILE A 181 2.25 -4.13 1.99
N LYS A 182 2.44 -3.60 3.20
CA LYS A 182 1.78 -4.13 4.40
C LYS A 182 0.27 -4.06 4.27
N GLY A 183 -0.26 -2.92 3.80
CA GLY A 183 -1.69 -2.77 3.53
C GLY A 183 -2.21 -3.80 2.55
N LEU A 184 -1.49 -4.06 1.46
CA LEU A 184 -1.82 -5.06 0.44
C LEU A 184 -1.82 -6.49 1.01
N GLN A 185 -0.82 -6.83 1.82
CA GLN A 185 -0.73 -8.14 2.48
C GLN A 185 -1.90 -8.36 3.44
N TRP A 186 -2.23 -7.36 4.26
CA TRP A 186 -3.38 -7.43 5.17
C TRP A 186 -4.70 -7.49 4.40
N GLN A 187 -4.87 -6.70 3.34
CA GLN A 187 -6.03 -6.76 2.45
C GLN A 187 -6.21 -8.19 1.89
N GLY A 188 -5.15 -8.78 1.34
CA GLY A 188 -5.17 -10.14 0.81
C GLY A 188 -5.49 -11.19 1.87
N LEU A 189 -4.89 -11.08 3.06
CA LEU A 189 -5.15 -11.98 4.18
C LEU A 189 -6.62 -11.94 4.62
N PHE A 190 -7.20 -10.74 4.79
CA PHE A 190 -8.61 -10.62 5.19
C PHE A 190 -9.57 -11.08 4.09
N ALA A 191 -9.25 -10.83 2.82
CA ALA A 191 -10.04 -11.37 1.70
C ALA A 191 -9.99 -12.91 1.66
N LEU A 192 -8.83 -13.51 1.94
CA LEU A 192 -8.69 -14.96 2.04
C LEU A 192 -9.48 -15.52 3.23
N LEU A 193 -9.39 -14.89 4.41
CA LEU A 193 -10.15 -15.30 5.59
C LEU A 193 -11.66 -15.19 5.36
N GLN A 194 -12.13 -14.13 4.68
CA GLN A 194 -13.52 -13.99 4.26
C GLN A 194 -13.96 -15.19 3.40
N ALA A 195 -13.16 -15.56 2.40
CA ALA A 195 -13.45 -16.69 1.51
C ALA A 195 -13.46 -18.03 2.26
N LEU A 196 -12.47 -18.27 3.12
CA LEU A 196 -12.40 -19.48 3.92
C LEU A 196 -13.61 -19.61 4.85
N LEU A 197 -14.03 -18.54 5.53
CA LEU A 197 -15.22 -18.58 6.39
C LEU A 197 -16.50 -18.81 5.59
N PHE A 198 -16.62 -18.24 4.40
CA PHE A 198 -17.76 -18.49 3.53
C PHE A 198 -17.81 -19.95 3.08
N LEU A 199 -16.67 -20.54 2.73
CA LEU A 199 -16.57 -21.97 2.41
C LEU A 199 -16.86 -22.85 3.64
N SER A 200 -16.35 -22.48 4.81
CA SER A 200 -16.64 -23.17 6.07
C SER A 200 -18.12 -23.13 6.41
N PHE A 201 -18.83 -22.03 6.11
CA PHE A 201 -20.29 -21.96 6.25
C PHE A 201 -20.99 -23.02 5.38
N LEU A 202 -20.59 -23.17 4.11
CA LEU A 202 -21.17 -24.18 3.22
C LEU A 202 -20.93 -25.59 3.76
N ILE A 203 -19.68 -25.89 4.15
CA ILE A 203 -19.31 -27.20 4.71
C ILE A 203 -20.08 -27.48 5.99
N ALA A 204 -20.13 -26.52 6.92
CA ALA A 204 -20.86 -26.66 8.17
C ALA A 204 -22.35 -26.93 7.91
N GLY A 205 -22.96 -26.22 6.96
CA GLY A 205 -24.34 -26.45 6.55
C GLY A 205 -24.61 -27.90 6.13
N PHE A 206 -23.74 -28.47 5.29
CA PHE A 206 -23.87 -29.88 4.87
C PHE A 206 -23.59 -30.86 6.01
N VAL A 207 -22.58 -30.61 6.84
CA VAL A 207 -22.24 -31.49 7.97
C VAL A 207 -23.38 -31.55 8.98
N PHE A 208 -23.96 -30.41 9.35
CA PHE A 208 -25.10 -30.37 10.25
C PHE A 208 -26.35 -30.97 9.62
N ALA A 209 -26.54 -30.83 8.30
CA ALA A 209 -27.64 -31.47 7.60
C ALA A 209 -27.52 -32.99 7.51
N ALA A 210 -26.30 -33.51 7.35
CA ALA A 210 -26.03 -34.95 7.29
C ALA A 210 -25.96 -35.62 8.68
N ALA A 211 -25.87 -34.84 9.76
CA ALA A 211 -25.83 -35.32 11.14
C ALA A 211 -27.23 -35.48 11.77
N ILE A 212 -28.30 -35.12 11.04
CA ILE A 212 -29.70 -35.37 11.39
C ILE A 212 -30.13 -36.72 10.80
#